data_AF-A0A963QB56-F1
#
_entry.id   AF-A0A963QB56-F1
#
_cell.length_a   1.000
_cell.length_b   1.000
_cell.length_c   1.000
_cell.angle_alpha   90.00
_cell.angle_beta   90.00
_cell.angle_gamma   90.00
#
_symmetry.space_group_name_H-M   'P 1'
#
loop_
_entity.id
_entity.type
_entity.pdbx_description
1 polymer ?
#
loop_
_entity_poly.entity_id
_entity_poly.type
_entity_poly.pdbx_seq_one_letter_code
_entity_poly.pdbx_strand_id
1 'polypeptide(L)'
;LFAVSLASVVLVVATPEPTSLTDAYATIKVLAGQQKRANVHMVINQTARLGDGRAITGQLQQVLDRFVVTEPGRGVKLVHLADIPADPSVRQAVMRRQLLMQTLPGCPAALAVAQLARKIEETVISGG
;
A
#
# COMPACT_ATOMS: atom_id res chain seq x y z
N LEU A 1 -1.44 -16.73 -0.22
CA LEU A 1 -0.20 -16.19 0.39
C LEU A 1 1.11 -16.72 -0.24
N PHE A 2 1.17 -17.95 -0.76
CA PHE A 2 2.39 -18.46 -1.44
C PHE A 2 2.89 -17.59 -2.61
N ALA A 3 2.01 -17.00 -3.42
CA ALA A 3 2.44 -16.10 -4.50
C ALA A 3 3.21 -14.87 -3.99
N VAL A 4 2.94 -14.42 -2.76
CA VAL A 4 3.62 -13.27 -2.16
C VAL A 4 5.02 -13.64 -1.68
N SER A 5 5.34 -14.91 -1.38
CA SER A 5 6.66 -15.30 -0.89
C SER A 5 7.76 -15.21 -1.95
N LEU A 6 7.38 -15.35 -3.23
CA LEU A 6 8.30 -15.29 -4.37
C LEU A 6 8.45 -13.89 -4.96
N ALA A 7 7.62 -12.93 -4.55
CA ALA A 7 7.66 -11.58 -5.09
C ALA A 7 8.91 -10.81 -4.61
N SER A 8 9.59 -10.07 -5.48
CA SER A 8 10.68 -9.18 -5.05
C SER A 8 10.15 -8.02 -4.20
N VAL A 9 8.97 -7.50 -4.57
CA VAL A 9 8.31 -6.37 -3.91
C VAL A 9 6.95 -6.78 -3.38
N VAL A 10 6.67 -6.42 -2.13
CA VAL A 10 5.35 -6.58 -1.52
C VAL A 10 4.74 -5.19 -1.32
N LEU A 11 3.55 -5.00 -1.88
CA LEU A 11 2.74 -3.79 -1.78
C LEU A 11 1.40 -4.14 -1.12
N VAL A 12 1.12 -3.52 0.01
CA VAL A 12 -0.17 -3.64 0.71
C VAL A 12 -0.97 -2.36 0.44
N VAL A 13 -2.19 -2.55 -0.07
CA VAL A 13 -3.15 -1.47 -0.30
C VAL A 13 -4.18 -1.50 0.82
N ALA A 14 -4.38 -0.36 1.49
CA ALA A 14 -5.38 -0.20 2.54
C ALA A 14 -6.17 1.10 2.32
N THR A 15 -7.36 1.22 2.91
CA THR A 15 -8.09 2.50 3.02
C THR A 15 -7.89 3.11 4.40
N PRO A 16 -8.18 4.41 4.60
CA PRO A 16 -8.22 5.02 5.93
C PRO A 16 -9.27 4.44 6.88
N GLU A 17 -10.12 3.51 6.42
CA GLU A 17 -11.17 2.92 7.23
C GLU A 17 -10.57 1.96 8.29
N PRO A 18 -11.04 2.00 9.55
CA PRO A 18 -10.46 1.21 10.64
C PRO A 18 -10.42 -0.30 10.38
N THR A 19 -11.41 -0.84 9.69
CA THR A 19 -11.48 -2.26 9.31
C THR A 19 -10.37 -2.61 8.32
N SER A 20 -10.17 -1.81 7.26
CA SER A 20 -9.10 -2.01 6.28
C SER A 20 -7.71 -1.93 6.92
N LEU A 21 -7.50 -1.01 7.87
CA LEU A 21 -6.24 -0.90 8.61
C LEU A 21 -5.99 -2.10 9.53
N THR A 22 -7.05 -2.64 10.13
CA THR A 22 -6.97 -3.86 10.96
C THR A 22 -6.59 -5.08 10.10
N ASP A 23 -7.18 -5.23 8.92
CA ASP A 23 -6.85 -6.30 7.98
C ASP A 23 -5.44 -6.15 7.42
N ALA A 24 -5.01 -4.93 7.12
CA ALA A 24 -3.64 -4.62 6.70
C ALA A 24 -2.63 -5.00 7.80
N TYR A 25 -2.91 -4.63 9.06
CA TYR A 25 -2.09 -5.04 10.20
C TYR A 25 -1.95 -6.57 10.30
N ALA A 26 -3.07 -7.30 10.26
CA ALA A 26 -3.08 -8.75 10.37
C ALA A 26 -2.29 -9.40 9.22
N THR A 27 -2.46 -8.87 8.00
CA THR A 27 -1.73 -9.32 6.81
C THR A 27 -0.23 -9.09 6.96
N ILE A 28 0.19 -7.89 7.38
CA ILE A 28 1.59 -7.53 7.59
C ILE A 28 2.22 -8.39 8.68
N LYS A 29 1.51 -8.64 9.78
CA LYS A 29 1.98 -9.54 10.85
C LYS A 29 2.27 -10.95 10.32
N VAL A 30 1.41 -11.49 9.47
CA VAL A 30 1.64 -12.79 8.82
C VAL A 30 2.86 -12.74 7.88
N LEU A 31 2.99 -11.69 7.08
CA LEU A 31 4.14 -11.50 6.19
C LEU A 31 5.47 -11.38 6.95
N ALA A 32 5.47 -10.66 8.06
CA ALA A 32 6.63 -10.50 8.93
C ALA A 32 6.99 -11.82 9.63
N GLY A 33 6.01 -12.47 10.27
CA GLY A 33 6.25 -13.66 11.07
C GLY A 33 6.51 -14.94 10.27
N GLN A 34 5.73 -15.18 9.22
CA GLN A 34 5.81 -16.44 8.47
C GLN A 34 6.67 -16.32 7.21
N GLN A 35 6.63 -15.18 6.54
CA GLN A 35 7.36 -14.95 5.28
C GLN A 35 8.65 -14.16 5.49
N LYS A 36 8.97 -13.81 6.75
CA LYS A 36 10.20 -13.14 7.16
C LYS A 36 10.51 -11.86 6.36
N ARG A 37 9.46 -11.19 5.87
CA ARG A 37 9.54 -9.95 5.09
C ARG A 37 9.95 -8.80 6.00
N ALA A 38 11.08 -8.16 5.68
CA ALA A 38 11.59 -7.02 6.44
C ALA A 38 11.03 -5.67 5.96
N ASN A 39 10.68 -5.55 4.68
CA ASN A 39 10.13 -4.33 4.09
C ASN A 39 8.77 -4.62 3.46
N VAL A 40 7.77 -3.80 3.79
CA VAL A 40 6.44 -3.83 3.17
C VAL A 40 6.09 -2.42 2.69
N HIS A 41 5.72 -2.30 1.42
CA HIS A 41 5.33 -1.03 0.85
C HIS A 41 3.84 -0.79 1.07
N MET A 42 3.46 0.44 1.37
CA MET A 42 2.09 0.84 1.66
C MET A 42 1.56 1.80 0.61
N VAL A 43 0.33 1.54 0.15
CA VAL A 43 -0.49 2.50 -0.60
C VAL A 43 -1.77 2.71 0.18
N ILE A 44 -2.07 3.98 0.47
CA ILE A 44 -3.33 4.33 1.11
C ILE A 44 -4.28 4.81 0.03
N ASN A 45 -5.30 3.99 -0.25
CA ASN A 45 -6.33 4.23 -1.24
C ASN A 45 -7.52 4.95 -0.62
N GLN A 46 -8.22 5.76 -1.41
CA GLN A 46 -9.37 6.56 -0.97
C GLN A 46 -9.03 7.55 0.16
N THR A 47 -7.86 8.20 0.08
CA THR A 47 -7.51 9.29 1.00
C THR A 47 -8.42 10.50 0.78
N ALA A 48 -8.79 11.17 1.88
CA ALA A 48 -9.57 12.40 1.83
C ALA A 48 -8.67 13.61 1.52
N ARG A 49 -7.45 13.61 2.07
CA ARG A 49 -6.46 14.67 1.85
C ARG A 49 -5.10 14.05 1.51
N LEU A 50 -4.36 14.74 0.65
CA LEU A 50 -2.97 14.38 0.35
C LEU A 50 -2.14 14.47 1.64
N GLY A 51 -1.33 13.44 1.91
CA GLY A 51 -0.49 13.36 3.10
C GLY A 51 -1.09 12.54 4.24
N ASP A 52 -2.41 12.29 4.25
CA ASP A 52 -3.07 11.47 5.28
C ASP A 52 -2.44 10.07 5.34
N GLY A 53 -2.11 9.48 4.19
CA GLY A 53 -1.60 8.11 4.18
C GLY A 53 -0.19 7.95 4.72
N ARG A 54 0.65 9.00 4.68
CA ARG A 54 1.95 8.97 5.37
C ARG A 54 1.76 8.90 6.89
N ALA A 55 0.83 9.69 7.43
CA ALA A 55 0.50 9.66 8.85
C ALA A 55 -0.09 8.31 9.27
N ILE A 56 -1.04 7.78 8.50
CA ILE A 56 -1.65 6.45 8.72
C ILE A 56 -0.57 5.36 8.69
N THR A 57 0.33 5.39 7.71
CA THR A 57 1.43 4.43 7.62
C THR A 57 2.33 4.49 8.86
N GLY A 58 2.64 5.70 9.35
CA GLY A 58 3.43 5.89 10.57
C GLY A 58 2.74 5.36 11.83
N GLN A 59 1.43 5.57 11.97
CA GLN A 59 0.65 5.02 13.08
C GLN A 59 0.64 3.49 13.03
N LEU A 60 0.45 2.91 11.84
CA LEU A 60 0.48 1.46 11.66
C LEU A 60 1.87 0.88 11.98
N GLN A 61 2.95 1.57 11.61
CA GLN A 61 4.31 1.20 11.99
C GLN A 61 4.46 1.13 13.52
N GLN A 62 3.99 2.15 14.25
CA GLN A 62 4.07 2.17 15.72
C GLN A 62 3.31 1.00 16.36
N VAL A 63 2.15 0.63 15.82
CA VAL A 63 1.38 -0.53 16.27
C VAL A 63 2.16 -1.82 15.99
N LEU A 64 2.75 -1.97 14.81
CA LEU A 64 3.58 -3.13 14.47
C LEU A 64 4.80 -3.23 15.39
N ASP A 65 5.53 -2.14 15.61
CA ASP A 65 6.70 -2.09 16.49
C ASP A 65 6.36 -2.52 17.92
N ARG A 66 5.15 -2.19 18.38
CA ARG A 66 4.69 -2.52 19.74
C ARG A 66 4.23 -3.98 19.88
N PHE A 67 3.59 -4.54 18.86
CA PHE A 67 2.85 -5.81 19.00
C PHE A 67 3.36 -6.96 18.13
N VAL A 68 4.24 -6.68 17.16
CA VAL A 68 4.86 -7.69 16.29
C VAL A 68 6.29 -7.92 16.74
N VAL A 69 6.45 -8.81 17.72
CA VAL A 69 7.75 -9.28 18.16
C VAL A 69 8.26 -10.32 17.16
N THR A 70 9.15 -9.89 16.29
CA THR A 70 9.97 -10.76 15.44
C THR A 70 11.21 -11.24 16.21
N GLU A 71 12.04 -12.10 15.59
CA GLU A 71 13.37 -12.41 16.14
C GLU A 71 14.12 -11.13 16.57
N PRO A 72 14.93 -11.16 17.65
CA PRO A 72 15.67 -10.00 18.13
C PRO A 72 16.41 -9.30 16.98
N GLY A 73 16.10 -8.02 16.77
CA GLY A 73 16.71 -7.21 15.70
C GLY A 73 16.04 -7.30 14.32
N ARG A 74 14.87 -7.94 14.17
CA ARG A 74 14.26 -8.21 12.85
C ARG A 74 12.82 -7.67 12.64
N GLY A 75 12.57 -6.41 12.97
CA GLY A 75 11.24 -5.80 12.78
C GLY A 75 10.83 -5.63 11.30
N VAL A 76 9.53 -5.50 11.05
CA VAL A 76 9.01 -5.12 9.72
C VAL A 76 8.98 -3.60 9.59
N LYS A 77 9.52 -3.08 8.49
CA LYS A 77 9.49 -1.66 8.15
C LYS A 77 8.47 -1.40 7.06
N LEU A 78 7.60 -0.44 7.32
CA LEU A 78 6.63 0.07 6.37
C LEU A 78 7.24 1.23 5.57
N VAL A 79 7.07 1.18 4.25
CA VAL A 79 7.49 2.22 3.33
C VAL A 79 6.27 2.77 2.62
N HIS A 80 5.88 4.00 2.93
CA HIS A 80 4.77 4.66 2.25
C HIS A 80 5.16 5.05 0.81
N LEU A 81 4.46 4.52 -0.18
CA LEU A 81 4.71 4.82 -1.61
C LEU A 81 3.76 5.86 -2.19
N ALA A 82 2.46 5.78 -1.89
CA ALA A 82 1.48 6.69 -2.47
C ALA A 82 0.18 6.82 -1.67
N ASP A 83 -0.44 7.98 -1.85
CA ASP A 83 -1.84 8.26 -1.55
C ASP A 83 -2.63 8.23 -2.86
N ILE A 84 -3.69 7.43 -2.94
CA ILE A 84 -4.68 7.52 -4.01
C ILE A 84 -5.91 8.22 -3.44
N PRO A 85 -6.31 9.39 -3.97
CA PRO A 85 -7.45 10.13 -3.46
C PRO A 85 -8.78 9.41 -3.73
N ALA A 86 -9.76 9.63 -2.87
CA ALA A 86 -11.14 9.23 -3.15
C ALA A 86 -11.65 10.01 -4.37
N ASP A 87 -12.05 9.30 -5.43
CA ASP A 87 -12.37 9.89 -6.72
C ASP A 87 -13.61 9.22 -7.34
N PRO A 88 -14.72 9.96 -7.58
CA PRO A 88 -15.92 9.42 -8.23
C PRO A 88 -15.66 8.80 -9.61
N SER A 89 -14.62 9.25 -10.33
CA SER A 89 -14.24 8.72 -11.64
C SER A 89 -13.90 7.22 -11.59
N VAL A 90 -13.38 6.72 -10.46
CA VAL A 90 -13.12 5.29 -10.24
C VAL A 90 -14.41 4.50 -10.31
N ARG A 91 -15.44 4.93 -9.57
CA ARG A 91 -16.75 4.28 -9.56
C ARG A 91 -17.40 4.32 -10.94
N GLN A 92 -17.33 5.47 -11.62
CA GLN A 92 -17.89 5.63 -12.97
C GLN A 92 -17.23 4.67 -13.98
N ALA A 93 -15.90 4.54 -13.95
CA ALA A 93 -15.16 3.63 -14.81
C ALA A 93 -15.56 2.16 -14.56
N VAL A 94 -15.66 1.76 -13.28
CA VAL A 94 -16.12 0.42 -12.89
C VAL A 94 -17.54 0.14 -13.39
N MET A 95 -18.48 1.07 -13.19
CA MET A 95 -19.87 0.90 -13.64
C MET A 95 -19.97 0.74 -15.17
N ARG A 96 -19.09 1.41 -15.92
CA ARG A 96 -18.99 1.30 -17.38
C ARG A 96 -18.19 0.08 -17.85
N ARG A 97 -17.63 -0.72 -16.93
CA ARG A 97 -16.72 -1.84 -17.23
C ARG A 97 -15.51 -1.42 -18.05
N GLN A 98 -14.94 -0.25 -17.73
CA GLN A 98 -13.78 0.30 -18.42
C GLN A 98 -12.65 0.61 -17.43
N LEU A 99 -11.41 0.63 -17.93
CA LEU A 99 -10.25 0.96 -17.11
C LEU A 99 -10.20 2.47 -16.88
N LEU A 100 -10.00 2.88 -15.62
CA LEU A 100 -9.87 4.29 -15.25
C LEU A 100 -8.80 5.00 -16.09
N MET A 101 -7.63 4.38 -16.20
CA MET A 101 -6.48 4.93 -16.92
C MET A 101 -6.74 5.12 -18.42
N GLN A 102 -7.66 4.39 -19.03
CA GLN A 102 -8.00 4.52 -20.45
C GLN A 102 -9.14 5.52 -20.68
N THR A 103 -10.04 5.65 -19.72
CA THR A 103 -11.25 6.48 -19.85
C THR A 103 -11.07 7.90 -19.34
N LEU A 104 -10.38 8.04 -18.20
CA LEU A 104 -10.22 9.29 -17.47
C LEU A 104 -8.76 9.43 -16.98
N PRO A 105 -7.75 9.40 -17.86
CA PRO A 105 -6.33 9.41 -17.47
C PRO A 105 -5.89 10.65 -16.66
N GLY A 106 -6.62 11.78 -16.80
CA GLY A 106 -6.32 13.03 -16.09
C GLY A 106 -7.03 13.19 -14.74
N CYS A 107 -7.84 12.23 -14.30
CA CYS A 107 -8.51 12.35 -13.00
C CYS A 107 -7.51 12.18 -11.84
N PRO A 108 -7.78 12.74 -10.65
CA PRO A 108 -6.86 12.66 -9.50
C PRO A 108 -6.39 11.24 -9.16
N ALA A 109 -7.30 10.25 -9.16
CA ALA A 109 -6.90 8.86 -8.88
C ALA A 109 -6.01 8.27 -9.99
N ALA A 110 -6.28 8.56 -11.27
CA ALA A 110 -5.47 8.09 -12.39
C ALA A 110 -4.06 8.69 -12.36
N LEU A 111 -3.95 9.99 -12.08
CA LEU A 111 -2.66 10.67 -11.94
C LEU A 111 -1.85 10.10 -10.77
N ALA A 112 -2.50 9.81 -9.63
CA ALA A 112 -1.84 9.19 -8.48
C ALA A 112 -1.34 7.77 -8.80
N VAL A 113 -2.13 6.96 -9.52
CA VAL A 113 -1.72 5.62 -9.99
C VAL A 113 -0.55 5.71 -10.97
N ALA A 114 -0.55 6.66 -11.91
CA ALA A 114 0.57 6.88 -12.81
C ALA A 114 1.86 7.28 -12.06
N GLN A 115 1.74 8.10 -11.02
CA GLN A 115 2.88 8.45 -10.15
C GLN A 115 3.38 7.25 -9.36
N LEU A 116 2.48 6.44 -8.80
CA LEU A 116 2.84 5.20 -8.10
C LEU A 116 3.59 4.23 -9.02
N ALA A 117 3.15 4.06 -10.27
CA ALA A 117 3.82 3.20 -11.24
C ALA A 117 5.31 3.59 -11.42
N ARG A 118 5.60 4.89 -11.59
CA ARG A 118 6.98 5.39 -11.69
C ARG A 118 7.80 5.09 -10.43
N LYS A 119 7.23 5.30 -9.24
CA LYS A 119 7.93 4.97 -7.98
C LYS A 119 8.21 3.48 -7.83
N ILE A 120 7.30 2.62 -8.29
CA ILE A 120 7.50 1.17 -8.27
C ILE A 120 8.63 0.77 -9.21
N GLU A 121 8.69 1.32 -10.43
CA GLU A 121 9.79 1.10 -11.36
C GLU A 121 11.14 1.45 -10.71
N GLU A 122 11.24 2.61 -10.07
CA GLU A 122 12.46 3.03 -9.34
C GLU A 122 12.81 2.05 -8.20
N THR A 123 11.80 1.58 -7.46
CA THR A 123 11.98 0.66 -6.33
C THR A 123 12.42 -0.74 -6.78
N VAL A 124 11.90 -1.22 -7.91
CA VAL A 124 12.23 -2.54 -8.48
C VAL A 124 13.60 -2.51 -9.16
N ILE A 125 13.94 -1.42 -9.86
CA ILE A 125 15.18 -1.30 -10.64
C ILE A 125 16.39 -0.98 -9.75
N SER A 126 16.22 -0.17 -8.70
CA SER A 126 17.34 0.21 -7.81
C SER A 126 17.68 -0.84 -6.75
N GLY A 127 16.90 -1.92 -6.66
CA GLY A 127 17.08 -3.03 -5.72
C GLY A 127 17.63 -4.32 -6.35
N GLY A 128 18.06 -4.27 -7.61
CA GLY A 128 18.68 -5.37 -8.36
C GLY A 128 20.20 -5.28 -8.39
#